data_AF-A0A7C4NKL9-F1
#
_entry.id   AF-A0A7C4NKL9-F1
#
_cell.length_a   1.000
_cell.length_b   1.000
_cell.length_c   1.000
_cell.angle_alpha   90.00
_cell.angle_beta   90.00
_cell.angle_gamma   90.00
#
_symmetry.space_group_name_H-M   'P 1'
#
loop_
_entity.id
_entity.type
_entity.pdbx_description
1 polymer ?
#
loop_
_entity_poly.entity_id
_entity_poly.type
_entity_poly.pdbx_seq_one_letter_code
_entity_poly.pdbx_strand_id
1 'polypeptide(L)'
;MEKLEVERVWEDLKSLKRINYSAMTLGKGSETPFIIEGNFHEVRLLGTKGSILIKGFVNFLDARGICDCYLELNGKFNVVDISNGQRVKLNYKNAQINFIISDNCSFQLF
;
A
#
# COMPACT_ATOMS: atom_id res chain seq x y z
N MET A 1 -21.84 -21.61 11.40
CA MET A 1 -22.19 -20.59 10.40
C MET A 1 -20.97 -19.75 10.02
N GLU A 2 -20.11 -19.38 10.97
CA GLU A 2 -18.88 -18.58 10.74
C GLU A 2 -17.86 -19.16 9.75
N LYS A 3 -17.69 -20.48 9.70
CA LYS A 3 -16.70 -21.11 8.80
C LYS A 3 -16.97 -20.86 7.31
N LEU A 4 -18.26 -20.84 6.92
CA LEU A 4 -18.70 -20.57 5.55
C LEU A 4 -18.50 -19.11 5.14
N GLU A 5 -18.50 -18.18 6.11
CA GLU A 5 -18.27 -16.76 5.86
C GLU A 5 -16.79 -16.46 5.65
N VAL A 6 -15.90 -17.06 6.46
CA VAL A 6 -14.44 -16.92 6.29
C VAL A 6 -13.97 -17.51 4.96
N GLU A 7 -14.49 -18.67 4.57
CA GLU A 7 -14.17 -19.29 3.28
C GLU A 7 -14.63 -18.43 2.10
N ARG A 8 -15.83 -17.84 2.17
CA ARG A 8 -16.33 -16.91 1.15
C ARG A 8 -15.47 -15.65 1.03
N VAL A 9 -15.15 -15.01 2.15
CA VAL A 9 -14.25 -13.85 2.18
C VAL A 9 -12.90 -14.21 1.57
N TRP A 10 -12.39 -15.41 1.84
CA TRP A 10 -11.15 -15.87 1.23
C TRP A 10 -11.23 -16.03 -0.28
N GLU A 11 -12.30 -16.62 -0.80
CA GLU A 11 -12.51 -16.76 -2.25
C GLU A 11 -12.67 -15.39 -2.93
N ASP A 12 -13.42 -14.47 -2.33
CA ASP A 12 -13.56 -13.09 -2.82
C ASP A 12 -12.19 -12.39 -2.88
N LEU A 13 -11.38 -12.52 -1.83
CA LEU A 13 -10.03 -11.96 -1.81
C LEU A 13 -9.10 -12.59 -2.84
N LYS A 14 -9.22 -13.89 -3.14
CA LYS A 14 -8.42 -14.57 -4.18
C LYS A 14 -8.77 -14.09 -5.59
N SER A 15 -10.02 -13.66 -5.81
CA SER A 15 -10.47 -13.15 -7.11
C SER A 15 -9.90 -11.78 -7.46
N LEU A 16 -9.45 -11.02 -6.46
CA LEU A 16 -8.89 -9.68 -6.66
C LEU A 16 -7.48 -9.73 -7.27
N LYS A 17 -7.18 -8.69 -8.05
CA LYS A 17 -5.90 -8.58 -8.77
C LYS A 17 -4.71 -8.43 -7.82
N ARG A 18 -3.55 -8.93 -8.25
CA ARG A 18 -2.24 -8.66 -7.66
C ARG A 18 -1.40 -7.86 -8.64
N ILE A 19 -0.71 -6.83 -8.18
CA ILE A 19 0.19 -6.01 -8.99
C ILE A 19 1.54 -5.83 -8.30
N ASN A 20 2.59 -5.67 -9.11
CA ASN A 20 3.95 -5.57 -8.61
C ASN A 20 4.72 -4.46 -9.35
N TYR A 21 5.17 -3.47 -8.61
CA TYR A 21 6.03 -2.37 -9.09
C TYR A 21 7.35 -2.30 -8.33
N SER A 22 7.77 -3.40 -7.71
CA SER A 22 9.01 -3.46 -6.91
C SER A 22 10.22 -2.97 -7.70
N ALA A 23 11.13 -2.28 -7.02
CA ALA A 23 12.34 -1.67 -7.55
C ALA A 23 12.13 -0.65 -8.69
N MET A 24 10.91 -0.12 -8.86
CA MET A 24 10.63 0.92 -9.83
C MET A 24 10.79 2.32 -9.22
N THR A 25 10.98 3.33 -10.07
CA THR A 25 10.78 4.74 -9.71
C THR A 25 9.47 5.20 -10.33
N LEU A 26 8.50 5.59 -9.50
CA LEU A 26 7.13 5.90 -9.90
C LEU A 26 6.81 7.36 -9.56
N GLY A 27 6.34 8.12 -10.55
CA GLY A 27 6.04 9.54 -10.38
C GLY A 27 7.31 10.41 -10.25
N LYS A 28 7.15 11.73 -10.39
CA LYS A 28 8.25 12.71 -10.25
C LYS A 28 7.89 13.72 -9.19
N GLY A 29 8.48 13.59 -8.00
CA GLY A 29 8.20 14.48 -6.88
C GLY A 29 6.74 14.44 -6.43
N SER A 30 6.38 15.19 -5.39
CA SER A 30 5.03 15.16 -4.81
C SER A 30 3.93 15.70 -5.73
N GLU A 31 4.26 16.48 -6.75
CA GLU A 31 3.29 17.21 -7.58
C GLU A 31 2.60 16.34 -8.64
N THR A 32 3.28 15.31 -9.14
CA THR A 32 2.73 14.40 -10.16
C THR A 32 2.88 12.95 -9.72
N PRO A 33 2.00 12.47 -8.81
CA PRO A 33 2.07 11.10 -8.32
C PRO A 33 1.72 10.10 -9.43
N PHE A 34 2.34 8.93 -9.37
CA PHE A 34 1.88 7.75 -10.09
C PHE A 34 0.64 7.20 -9.38
N ILE A 35 -0.46 7.06 -10.12
CA ILE A 35 -1.75 6.68 -9.54
C ILE A 35 -1.98 5.19 -9.75
N ILE A 36 -2.23 4.48 -8.65
CA ILE A 36 -2.68 3.09 -8.63
C ILE A 36 -4.14 3.10 -8.15
N GLU A 37 -5.08 2.80 -9.02
CA GLU A 37 -6.51 2.84 -8.71
C GLU A 37 -7.19 1.49 -8.96
N GLY A 38 -7.96 1.02 -7.99
CA GLY A 38 -8.73 -0.22 -8.09
C GLY A 38 -8.86 -0.99 -6.79
N ASN A 39 -9.37 -2.22 -6.90
CA ASN A 39 -9.47 -3.16 -5.79
C ASN A 39 -8.46 -4.30 -5.97
N PHE A 40 -7.57 -4.44 -5.00
CA PHE A 40 -6.43 -5.35 -5.08
C PHE A 40 -6.39 -6.30 -3.89
N HIS A 41 -6.05 -7.55 -4.18
CA HIS A 41 -5.59 -8.46 -3.15
C HIS A 41 -4.22 -8.02 -2.63
N GLU A 42 -3.33 -7.63 -3.54
CA GLU A 42 -1.95 -7.27 -3.21
C GLU A 42 -1.40 -6.18 -4.14
N VAL A 43 -0.73 -5.21 -3.55
CA VAL A 43 0.10 -4.21 -4.25
C VAL A 43 1.50 -4.30 -3.69
N ARG A 44 2.50 -4.64 -4.52
CA ARG A 44 3.91 -4.69 -4.11
C ARG A 44 4.68 -3.46 -4.61
N LEU A 45 5.32 -2.77 -3.67
CA LEU A 45 6.19 -1.61 -3.85
C LEU A 45 7.57 -1.82 -3.20
N LEU A 46 8.05 -3.06 -3.09
CA LEU A 46 9.33 -3.37 -2.45
C LEU A 46 10.48 -2.57 -3.06
N GLY A 47 11.20 -1.79 -2.26
CA GLY A 47 12.32 -0.97 -2.74
C GLY A 47 11.96 0.12 -3.75
N THR A 48 10.68 0.44 -3.92
CA THR A 48 10.19 1.44 -4.90
C THR A 48 10.52 2.86 -4.43
N LYS A 49 10.64 3.80 -5.37
CA LYS A 49 10.88 5.23 -5.12
C LYS A 49 9.87 6.13 -5.80
N GLY A 50 9.75 7.38 -5.35
CA GLY A 50 9.03 8.44 -6.05
C GLY A 50 7.77 8.93 -5.35
N SER A 51 6.73 9.29 -6.09
CA SER A 51 5.47 9.78 -5.54
C SER A 51 4.32 8.92 -6.03
N ILE A 52 3.59 8.33 -5.10
CA ILE A 52 2.61 7.29 -5.38
C ILE A 52 1.33 7.62 -4.63
N LEU A 53 0.20 7.58 -5.35
CA LEU A 53 -1.13 7.68 -4.79
C LEU A 53 -1.86 6.36 -5.05
N ILE A 54 -2.31 5.70 -3.98
CA ILE A 54 -3.10 4.46 -4.07
C ILE A 54 -4.55 4.77 -3.68
N LYS A 55 -5.49 4.47 -4.59
CA LYS A 55 -6.93 4.70 -4.44
C LYS A 55 -7.71 3.40 -4.50
N GLY A 56 -8.55 3.14 -3.50
CA GLY A 56 -9.50 2.01 -3.50
C GLY A 56 -9.31 1.04 -2.34
N PHE A 57 -9.67 -0.23 -2.54
CA PHE A 57 -9.47 -1.30 -1.55
C PHE A 57 -8.18 -2.06 -1.83
N VAL A 58 -7.32 -2.21 -0.82
CA VAL A 58 -6.11 -3.05 -0.90
C VAL A 58 -6.06 -3.97 0.32
N ASN A 59 -6.13 -5.28 0.09
CA ASN A 59 -6.01 -6.22 1.20
C ASN A 59 -4.58 -6.24 1.78
N PHE A 60 -3.55 -6.28 0.94
CA PHE A 60 -2.15 -6.24 1.37
C PHE A 60 -1.33 -5.25 0.54
N LEU A 61 -0.80 -4.20 1.19
CA LEU A 61 0.19 -3.30 0.59
C LEU A 61 1.56 -3.67 1.14
N ASP A 62 2.40 -4.26 0.29
CA ASP A 62 3.78 -4.63 0.62
C ASP A 62 4.75 -3.58 0.09
N ALA A 63 5.11 -2.63 0.94
CA ALA A 63 6.02 -1.53 0.65
C ALA A 63 7.29 -1.62 1.51
N ARG A 64 7.72 -2.83 1.88
CA ARG A 64 8.96 -3.01 2.63
C ARG A 64 10.17 -2.48 1.87
N GLY A 65 11.05 -1.78 2.59
CA GLY A 65 12.24 -1.16 2.00
C GLY A 65 11.93 -0.03 1.01
N ILE A 66 10.68 0.44 0.91
CA ILE A 66 10.34 1.61 0.08
C ILE A 66 11.20 2.81 0.52
N CYS A 67 11.72 3.57 -0.44
CA CYS A 67 12.68 4.62 -0.11
C CYS A 67 12.48 5.87 -0.97
N ASP A 68 12.84 7.04 -0.43
CA ASP A 68 12.67 8.32 -1.14
C ASP A 68 11.26 8.48 -1.71
N CYS A 69 10.25 8.15 -0.90
CA CYS A 69 8.90 7.98 -1.38
C CYS A 69 7.92 8.91 -0.66
N TYR A 70 7.12 9.64 -1.43
CA TYR A 70 5.84 10.17 -0.95
C TYR A 70 4.76 9.14 -1.29
N LEU A 71 4.11 8.59 -0.27
CA LEU A 71 3.07 7.59 -0.38
C LEU A 71 1.77 8.16 0.18
N GLU A 72 0.77 8.34 -0.67
CA GLU A 72 -0.56 8.76 -0.28
C GLU A 72 -1.55 7.60 -0.43
N LEU A 73 -2.32 7.34 0.62
CA LEU A 73 -3.30 6.28 0.70
C LEU A 73 -4.70 6.90 0.83
N ASN A 74 -5.61 6.49 -0.06
CA ASN A 74 -7.00 6.93 -0.07
C ASN A 74 -7.92 5.73 -0.29
N GLY A 75 -8.69 5.35 0.74
CA GLY A 75 -9.57 4.18 0.67
C GLY A 75 -9.40 3.22 1.85
N LYS A 76 -9.47 1.91 1.60
CA LYS A 76 -9.47 0.88 2.66
C LYS A 76 -8.30 -0.07 2.50
N PHE A 77 -7.52 -0.24 3.56
CA PHE A 77 -6.34 -1.09 3.58
C PHE A 77 -6.42 -2.04 4.78
N ASN A 78 -6.29 -3.35 4.55
CA ASN A 78 -6.25 -4.27 5.68
C ASN A 78 -4.86 -4.31 6.30
N VAL A 79 -3.81 -4.45 5.49
CA VAL A 79 -2.43 -4.42 5.96
C VAL A 79 -1.58 -3.51 5.08
N VAL A 80 -0.81 -2.65 5.72
CA VAL A 80 0.20 -1.80 5.10
C VAL A 80 1.54 -2.09 5.75
N ASP A 81 2.47 -2.67 5.01
CA ASP A 81 3.83 -2.95 5.50
C ASP A 81 4.82 -2.00 4.82
N ILE A 82 5.38 -1.06 5.59
CA ILE A 82 6.42 -0.12 5.17
C ILE A 82 7.73 -0.37 5.92
N SER A 83 7.89 -1.54 6.54
CA SER A 83 9.06 -1.85 7.36
C SER A 83 10.36 -1.72 6.56
N ASN A 84 11.42 -1.31 7.24
CA ASN A 84 12.73 -1.00 6.67
C ASN A 84 12.73 0.14 5.62
N GLY A 85 11.65 0.91 5.53
CA GLY A 85 11.56 2.04 4.61
C GLY A 85 12.47 3.21 5.00
N GLN A 86 12.97 3.95 4.00
CA GLN A 86 13.89 5.07 4.21
C GLN A 86 13.36 6.38 3.62
N ARG A 87 13.25 7.44 4.42
CA ARG A 87 12.76 8.76 3.96
C ARG A 87 11.37 8.64 3.32
N VAL A 88 10.47 7.92 3.99
CA VAL A 88 9.09 7.74 3.54
C VAL A 88 8.23 8.90 4.07
N LYS A 89 7.50 9.59 3.22
CA LYS A 89 6.47 10.56 3.61
C LYS A 89 5.13 9.89 3.39
N LEU A 90 4.45 9.53 4.46
CA LEU A 90 3.21 8.78 4.39
C LEU A 90 2.04 9.70 4.75
N ASN A 91 1.09 9.84 3.82
CA ASN A 91 -0.19 10.52 4.04
C ASN A 91 -1.32 9.48 3.94
N TYR A 92 -1.99 9.21 5.05
CA TYR A 92 -3.14 8.29 5.10
C TYR A 92 -4.38 8.92 5.72
N LYS A 93 -4.48 10.26 5.75
CA LYS A 93 -5.63 10.96 6.34
C LYS A 93 -6.98 10.54 5.76
N ASN A 94 -6.98 10.13 4.49
CA ASN A 94 -8.16 9.68 3.76
C ASN A 94 -8.23 8.14 3.65
N ALA A 95 -7.46 7.40 4.45
CA ALA A 95 -7.47 5.94 4.46
C ALA A 95 -7.98 5.38 5.79
N GLN A 96 -8.74 4.29 5.69
CA GLN A 96 -9.02 3.39 6.79
C GLN A 96 -8.02 2.25 6.72
N ILE A 97 -7.19 2.10 7.76
CA ILE A 97 -6.14 1.08 7.81
C ILE A 97 -6.32 0.23 9.06
N ASN A 98 -6.41 -1.10 8.91
CA ASN A 98 -6.55 -2.00 10.06
C ASN A 98 -5.19 -2.25 10.75
N PHE A 99 -4.14 -2.52 9.96
CA PHE A 99 -2.80 -2.79 10.48
C PHE A 99 -1.72 -2.06 9.67
N ILE A 100 -0.82 -1.39 10.38
CA ILE A 100 0.41 -0.81 9.81
C ILE A 100 1.61 -1.49 10.46
N ILE A 101 2.51 -2.00 9.64
CA ILE A 101 3.81 -2.56 10.04
C ILE A 101 4.88 -1.57 9.58
N SER A 102 5.61 -0.99 10.53
CA SER A 102 6.56 0.10 10.24
C SER A 102 7.90 -0.06 10.96
N ASP A 103 8.28 -1.28 11.31
CA ASP A 103 9.54 -1.57 12.00
C ASP A 103 10.73 -1.05 11.19
N ASN A 104 11.71 -0.44 11.85
CA ASN A 104 12.91 0.14 11.23
C ASN A 104 12.62 1.13 10.07
N CYS A 105 11.45 1.75 10.05
CA CYS A 105 11.09 2.73 9.04
C CYS A 105 11.41 4.16 9.52
N SER A 106 12.02 4.96 8.64
CA SER A 106 12.14 6.41 8.85
C SER A 106 11.06 7.12 8.04
N PHE A 107 9.99 7.54 8.71
CA PHE A 107 8.89 8.22 8.04
C PHE A 107 8.39 9.48 8.75
N GLN A 108 7.85 10.40 7.94
CA GLN A 108 7.13 11.58 8.40
C GLN A 108 5.65 11.42 8.07
N LEU A 109 4.80 11.71 9.05
CA LEU A 109 3.34 11.70 8.93
C LEU A 109 2.84 13.08 8.50
N PHE A 110 1.92 13.12 7.53
CA PHE A 110 1.34 14.35 7.01
C PHE A 110 -0.18 14.33 6.97
#